data_AF-A0A1Q6R6P7-F1
#
_entry.id   AF-A0A1Q6R6P7-F1
#
_cell.length_a   1.000
_cell.length_b   1.000
_cell.length_c   1.000
_cell.angle_alpha   90.00
_cell.angle_beta   90.00
_cell.angle_gamma   90.00
#
_symmetry.space_group_name_H-M   'P 1'
#
loop_
_entity.id
_entity.type
_entity.pdbx_description
1 polymer ?
#
loop_
_entity_poly.entity_id
_entity_poly.type
_entity_poly.pdbx_seq_one_letter_code
_entity_poly.pdbx_strand_id
1 'polypeptide(L)'
;MSKGKFSNPRPYREEEREIEKSFRQLTGQEKPPKPDDPIFSQASVPDLDTTDPEAADLITEADSLFPEENSLFSGEDSPVPDEELDFSLDEKENPPKRGTPSFLDKALSFVDNNQKPVMVALCAAALVLIISLIAIFVVNVSGDPYGKKILNNVTVAGVNVGGMSKSDAITAVRAVTDQTYTKQAMVVTLGDTTLQLSPSDTGAKLDVKAAVNAAYAYGRTGTKSERQEAYQASLRSNHIIGLLPYLHLKQDYIKGVLEDYAGTAGSLLTQTTYALEGDVPDLATDKFDEEHAPQLTLVITMGTPGVNFNVDDVFNQILDAYSMNIFTVKAEGAQAEGEPDAAALARAMRRLVPKYMLPNIYEKLDALPMNANGKIDRVKLKEQFIHAKD
;
A
#
# COMPACT_ATOMS: atom_id res chain seq x y z
N MET A 1 -41.43 30.69 1.45
CA MET A 1 -40.01 31.04 1.25
C MET A 1 -39.22 29.74 1.11
N SER A 2 -38.62 29.54 -0.06
CA SER A 2 -38.09 28.27 -0.56
C SER A 2 -36.64 28.03 -0.11
N LYS A 3 -36.32 26.78 0.28
CA LYS A 3 -34.94 26.32 0.53
C LYS A 3 -34.32 25.85 -0.78
N GLY A 4 -33.26 26.53 -1.24
CA GLY A 4 -32.47 26.13 -2.40
C GLY A 4 -31.40 25.09 -2.04
N LYS A 5 -31.38 23.96 -2.76
CA LYS A 5 -30.27 23.01 -2.82
C LYS A 5 -29.46 23.29 -4.08
N PHE A 6 -28.18 23.61 -3.95
CA PHE A 6 -27.22 23.60 -5.05
C PHE A 6 -26.73 22.17 -5.28
N SER A 7 -26.91 21.65 -6.50
CA SER A 7 -26.26 20.43 -7.00
C SER A 7 -25.65 20.76 -8.35
N ASN A 8 -24.31 20.77 -8.42
CA ASN A 8 -23.57 20.90 -9.67
C ASN A 8 -23.67 19.59 -10.49
N PRO A 9 -23.88 19.63 -11.82
CA PRO A 9 -23.85 18.43 -12.66
C PRO A 9 -22.40 18.01 -12.99
N ARG A 10 -22.08 16.72 -12.88
CA ARG A 10 -20.79 16.14 -13.30
C ARG A 10 -20.76 15.93 -14.83
N PRO A 11 -19.65 16.23 -15.53
CA PRO A 11 -19.58 16.24 -17.00
C PRO A 11 -19.28 14.87 -17.67
N TYR A 12 -19.15 13.77 -16.93
CA TYR A 12 -18.54 12.53 -17.45
C TYR A 12 -19.47 11.51 -18.16
N ARG A 13 -20.73 11.85 -18.46
CA ARG A 13 -21.73 10.84 -18.91
C ARG A 13 -21.77 10.57 -20.41
N GLU A 14 -21.03 11.31 -21.24
CA GLU A 14 -21.09 11.15 -22.72
C GLU A 14 -19.98 10.26 -23.27
N GLU A 15 -18.75 10.41 -22.77
CA GLU A 15 -17.62 9.58 -23.21
C GLU A 15 -17.84 8.10 -22.84
N GLU A 16 -18.36 7.82 -21.64
CA GLU A 16 -18.71 6.45 -21.23
C GLU A 16 -19.79 5.83 -22.14
N ARG A 17 -20.72 6.65 -22.68
CA ARG A 17 -21.75 6.16 -23.60
C ARG A 17 -21.19 5.84 -24.99
N GLU A 18 -20.22 6.61 -25.46
CA GLU A 18 -19.57 6.38 -26.76
C GLU A 18 -18.63 5.17 -26.71
N ILE A 19 -17.92 4.95 -25.59
CA ILE A 19 -17.08 3.77 -25.35
C ILE A 19 -17.94 2.49 -25.28
N GLU A 20 -19.06 2.54 -24.56
CA GLU A 20 -20.02 1.43 -24.46
C GLU A 20 -20.63 1.09 -25.83
N LYS A 21 -20.93 2.10 -26.66
CA LYS A 21 -21.53 1.94 -27.98
C LYS A 21 -20.55 1.33 -28.98
N SER A 22 -19.28 1.73 -28.93
CA SER A 22 -18.21 1.19 -29.78
C SER A 22 -17.81 -0.23 -29.36
N PHE A 23 -17.82 -0.55 -28.06
CA PHE A 23 -17.60 -1.91 -27.55
C PHE A 23 -18.66 -2.92 -28.02
N ARG A 24 -19.94 -2.52 -28.02
CA ARG A 24 -21.05 -3.37 -28.50
C ARG A 24 -21.02 -3.65 -30.00
N GLN A 25 -20.52 -2.69 -30.78
CA GLN A 25 -20.39 -2.83 -32.24
C GLN A 25 -19.29 -3.83 -32.61
N LEU A 26 -18.27 -3.99 -31.76
CA LEU A 26 -17.11 -4.85 -32.00
C LEU A 26 -17.31 -6.29 -31.49
N THR A 27 -18.13 -6.48 -30.47
CA THR A 27 -18.21 -7.78 -29.76
C THR A 27 -19.49 -8.57 -30.03
N GLY A 28 -20.54 -7.94 -30.59
CA GLY A 28 -21.80 -8.61 -30.90
C GLY A 28 -22.52 -9.21 -29.69
N GLN A 29 -22.06 -8.95 -28.46
CA GLN A 29 -22.66 -9.46 -27.23
C GLN A 29 -23.73 -8.50 -26.72
N GLU A 30 -24.94 -9.03 -26.46
CA GLU A 30 -25.96 -8.32 -25.71
C GLU A 30 -25.60 -8.26 -24.21
N LYS A 31 -26.09 -7.19 -23.57
CA LYS A 31 -25.81 -6.85 -22.18
C LYS A 31 -26.15 -8.03 -21.24
N PRO A 32 -25.25 -8.45 -20.32
CA PRO A 32 -25.61 -9.43 -19.30
C PRO A 32 -26.73 -8.87 -18.40
N PRO A 33 -27.66 -9.72 -17.92
CA PRO A 33 -28.72 -9.28 -17.02
C PRO A 33 -28.12 -8.64 -15.77
N LYS A 34 -28.78 -7.58 -15.27
CA LYS A 34 -28.40 -6.93 -14.01
C LYS A 34 -28.40 -7.98 -12.89
N PRO A 35 -27.45 -7.94 -11.95
CA PRO A 35 -27.60 -8.67 -10.69
C PRO A 35 -28.86 -8.17 -9.99
N ASP A 36 -29.74 -9.08 -9.60
CA ASP A 36 -30.91 -8.76 -8.79
C ASP A 36 -30.45 -8.18 -7.44
N ASP A 37 -31.10 -7.10 -7.00
CA ASP A 37 -30.86 -6.49 -5.70
C ASP A 37 -31.03 -7.53 -4.57
N PRO A 38 -30.21 -7.50 -3.50
CA PRO A 38 -30.36 -8.45 -2.41
C PRO A 38 -31.69 -8.21 -1.69
N ILE A 39 -32.61 -9.15 -1.87
CA ILE A 39 -33.85 -9.26 -1.11
C ILE A 39 -33.47 -9.63 0.34
N PHE A 40 -33.73 -8.72 1.28
CA PHE A 40 -33.88 -9.08 2.69
C PHE A 40 -35.14 -9.93 2.83
N SER A 41 -34.98 -11.25 2.83
CA SER A 41 -36.01 -12.20 3.23
C SER A 41 -35.48 -13.13 4.31
N GLN A 42 -35.88 -12.83 5.55
CA GLN A 42 -36.16 -13.72 6.68
C GLN A 42 -35.53 -15.12 6.64
N ALA A 43 -34.44 -15.31 7.37
CA ALA A 43 -34.06 -16.61 7.91
C ALA A 43 -34.73 -16.78 9.28
N SER A 44 -35.46 -17.88 9.45
CA SER A 44 -36.10 -18.30 10.69
C SER A 44 -35.08 -18.48 11.82
N VAL A 45 -35.40 -17.91 12.98
CA VAL A 45 -34.65 -18.09 14.23
C VAL A 45 -34.91 -19.50 14.77
N PRO A 46 -33.89 -20.27 15.20
CA PRO A 46 -34.12 -21.49 15.95
C PRO A 46 -34.42 -21.16 17.41
N ASP A 47 -35.49 -21.76 17.96
CA ASP A 47 -35.82 -21.70 19.38
C ASP A 47 -34.67 -22.28 20.21
N LEU A 48 -34.06 -21.45 21.05
CA LEU A 48 -33.12 -21.89 22.08
C LEU A 48 -33.90 -22.17 23.36
N ASP A 49 -33.96 -23.46 23.69
CA ASP A 49 -34.45 -24.02 24.95
C ASP A 49 -33.64 -23.45 26.13
N THR A 50 -34.34 -22.99 27.16
CA THR A 50 -33.78 -22.28 28.31
C THR A 50 -33.68 -23.23 29.49
N THR A 51 -32.67 -24.10 29.50
CA THR A 51 -32.38 -24.96 30.67
C THR A 51 -30.90 -25.32 30.79
N ASP A 52 -30.07 -24.40 31.29
CA ASP A 52 -28.86 -24.73 32.07
C ASP A 52 -28.46 -23.55 33.00
N PRO A 53 -28.23 -23.75 34.32
CA PRO A 53 -28.10 -22.68 35.30
C PRO A 53 -26.65 -22.49 35.75
N GLU A 54 -25.80 -21.84 34.93
CA GLU A 54 -24.46 -21.44 35.39
C GLU A 54 -23.89 -20.20 34.67
N ALA A 55 -24.73 -19.19 34.43
CA ALA A 55 -24.32 -17.88 33.88
C ALA A 55 -24.95 -16.72 34.66
N ALA A 56 -24.88 -16.77 35.99
CA ALA A 56 -25.38 -15.73 36.89
C ALA A 56 -24.31 -14.74 37.38
N ASP A 57 -23.11 -14.77 36.81
CA ASP A 57 -22.11 -13.71 36.97
C ASP A 57 -21.83 -13.10 35.59
N LEU A 58 -21.80 -11.77 35.52
CA LEU A 58 -21.44 -10.93 34.35
C LEU A 58 -22.59 -10.35 33.50
N ILE A 59 -23.69 -9.91 34.11
CA ILE A 59 -24.51 -8.81 33.56
C ILE A 59 -24.69 -7.72 34.62
N THR A 60 -23.61 -6.98 34.87
CA THR A 60 -23.66 -5.62 35.44
C THR A 60 -22.36 -4.94 35.00
N GLU A 61 -22.41 -3.64 34.71
CA GLU A 61 -21.30 -2.77 34.29
C GLU A 61 -21.11 -2.57 32.77
N ALA A 62 -22.04 -1.82 32.16
CA ALA A 62 -21.71 -0.95 31.05
C ALA A 62 -22.73 0.20 30.95
N ASP A 63 -22.87 1.00 32.02
CA ASP A 63 -23.53 2.30 31.92
C ASP A 63 -22.99 3.28 32.96
N SER A 64 -21.81 3.82 32.69
CA SER A 64 -21.23 4.93 33.45
C SER A 64 -20.09 5.54 32.65
N LEU A 65 -20.25 6.79 32.20
CA LEU A 65 -19.30 7.92 32.31
C LEU A 65 -19.52 8.98 31.22
N PHE A 66 -20.58 9.80 31.34
CA PHE A 66 -20.58 11.22 30.93
C PHE A 66 -21.67 11.97 31.72
N PRO A 67 -21.35 12.96 32.59
CA PRO A 67 -22.36 13.78 33.23
C PRO A 67 -22.44 15.18 32.59
N GLU A 68 -23.65 15.62 32.26
CA GLU A 68 -24.01 17.04 32.30
C GLU A 68 -25.40 17.22 32.95
N GLU A 69 -25.36 17.96 34.06
CA GLU A 69 -26.30 18.99 34.52
C GLU A 69 -27.81 18.67 34.60
N ASN A 70 -28.34 18.59 35.82
CA ASN A 70 -29.21 19.64 36.36
C ASN A 70 -29.68 19.41 37.81
N SER A 71 -29.99 20.52 38.47
CA SER A 71 -30.90 20.65 39.63
C SER A 71 -30.41 20.17 41.00
N LEU A 72 -29.88 21.12 41.77
CA LEU A 72 -29.90 21.08 43.23
C LEU A 72 -30.88 22.15 43.73
N PHE A 73 -32.10 21.74 44.06
CA PHE A 73 -32.97 22.46 44.99
C PHE A 73 -33.82 21.47 45.82
N SER A 74 -33.92 21.80 47.11
CA SER A 74 -34.71 21.18 48.20
C SER A 74 -34.16 19.87 48.79
N GLY A 75 -33.96 19.71 50.10
CA GLY A 75 -34.20 20.60 51.23
C GLY A 75 -34.04 19.83 52.54
N GLU A 76 -33.49 20.47 53.57
CA GLU A 76 -33.56 20.02 54.97
C GLU A 76 -33.89 21.24 55.87
N ASP A 77 -35.02 21.12 56.56
CA ASP A 77 -35.52 21.86 57.73
C ASP A 77 -34.59 21.59 58.95
N SER A 78 -34.39 22.38 60.01
CA SER A 78 -34.98 23.58 60.66
C SER A 78 -34.06 23.87 61.91
N PRO A 79 -34.28 24.83 62.85
CA PRO A 79 -35.12 26.03 62.89
C PRO A 79 -34.37 27.31 63.39
N VAL A 80 -34.93 28.50 63.15
CA VAL A 80 -34.56 29.78 63.81
C VAL A 80 -35.87 30.47 64.23
N PRO A 81 -35.95 31.09 65.42
CA PRO A 81 -37.23 31.48 66.02
C PRO A 81 -37.81 32.79 65.46
N ASP A 82 -39.13 32.88 65.62
CA ASP A 82 -40.03 33.95 65.22
C ASP A 82 -39.79 35.28 65.96
N GLU A 83 -39.74 36.38 65.20
CA GLU A 83 -40.20 37.70 65.65
C GLU A 83 -40.97 38.35 64.49
N GLU A 84 -42.31 38.36 64.61
CA GLU A 84 -43.19 39.22 63.83
C GLU A 84 -42.98 40.67 64.24
N LEU A 85 -42.79 41.60 63.29
CA LEU A 85 -43.25 42.99 63.46
C LEU A 85 -43.57 43.64 62.09
N ASP A 86 -44.87 43.83 61.92
CA ASP A 86 -45.59 44.73 61.01
C ASP A 86 -44.98 46.15 60.95
N PHE A 87 -44.84 46.74 59.75
CA PHE A 87 -44.98 48.20 59.57
C PHE A 87 -45.31 48.56 58.11
N SER A 88 -46.57 48.94 57.91
CA SER A 88 -47.10 49.99 57.01
C SER A 88 -46.14 50.73 56.06
N LEU A 89 -46.54 50.79 54.79
CA LEU A 89 -46.08 51.77 53.79
C LEU A 89 -46.42 53.20 54.24
N ASP A 90 -45.41 54.07 54.34
CA ASP A 90 -45.64 55.50 54.15
C ASP A 90 -44.52 56.20 53.36
N GLU A 91 -45.00 56.91 52.35
CA GLU A 91 -44.50 58.09 51.64
C GLU A 91 -43.01 58.34 51.28
N LYS A 92 -42.77 58.35 49.95
CA LYS A 92 -41.83 59.17 49.15
C LYS A 92 -40.32 59.14 49.49
N GLU A 93 -39.56 58.44 48.66
CA GLU A 93 -38.21 58.90 48.25
C GLU A 93 -37.90 58.50 46.79
N ASN A 94 -37.37 59.45 46.01
CA ASN A 94 -36.96 59.27 44.61
C ASN A 94 -35.73 58.34 44.49
N PRO A 95 -35.56 57.59 43.39
CA PRO A 95 -34.40 56.71 43.23
C PRO A 95 -33.09 57.51 43.13
N PRO A 96 -31.98 57.03 43.73
CA PRO A 96 -30.70 57.73 43.65
C PRO A 96 -30.12 57.65 42.23
N LYS A 97 -29.81 58.82 41.66
CA LYS A 97 -29.06 58.94 40.40
C LYS A 97 -27.66 58.34 40.59
N ARG A 98 -27.34 57.26 39.86
CA ARG A 98 -25.95 56.79 39.68
C ARG A 98 -25.16 57.89 39.00
N GLY A 99 -24.29 58.57 39.75
CA GLY A 99 -23.29 59.48 39.19
C GLY A 99 -22.26 58.70 38.38
N THR A 100 -21.92 59.20 37.20
CA THR A 100 -20.71 58.79 36.46
C THR A 100 -19.50 58.93 37.39
N PRO A 101 -18.63 57.92 37.51
CA PRO A 101 -17.54 57.97 38.46
C PRO A 101 -16.53 59.06 38.05
N SER A 102 -16.19 59.93 39.00
CA SER A 102 -15.36 61.15 38.84
C SER A 102 -14.00 60.95 38.15
N PHE A 103 -13.47 59.71 38.12
CA PHE A 103 -12.23 59.40 37.40
C PHE A 103 -12.40 59.41 35.87
N LEU A 104 -13.59 59.11 35.35
CA LEU A 104 -13.89 59.16 33.91
C LEU A 104 -13.97 60.60 33.44
N ASP A 105 -14.61 61.50 34.19
CA ASP A 105 -14.69 62.93 33.84
C ASP A 105 -13.32 63.63 33.89
N LYS A 106 -12.45 63.22 34.83
CA LYS A 106 -11.04 63.67 34.86
C LYS A 106 -10.23 63.11 33.69
N ALA A 107 -10.47 61.87 33.29
CA ALA A 107 -9.79 61.27 32.13
C ALA A 107 -10.25 61.92 30.82
N LEU A 108 -11.56 62.14 30.66
CA LEU A 108 -12.16 62.80 29.50
C LEU A 108 -11.70 64.27 29.38
N SER A 109 -11.69 65.03 30.46
CA SER A 109 -11.19 66.42 30.43
C SER A 109 -9.69 66.52 30.17
N PHE A 110 -8.89 65.55 30.62
CA PHE A 110 -7.46 65.48 30.29
C PHE A 110 -7.21 65.13 28.82
N VAL A 111 -8.01 64.23 28.25
CA VAL A 111 -7.96 63.88 26.81
C VAL A 111 -8.35 65.08 25.94
N ASP A 112 -9.36 65.85 26.35
CA ASP A 112 -9.83 67.02 25.59
C ASP A 112 -8.80 68.17 25.61
N ASN A 113 -8.16 68.41 26.76
CA ASN A 113 -7.17 69.48 26.93
C ASN A 113 -5.79 69.15 26.32
N ASN A 114 -5.45 67.86 26.19
CA ASN A 114 -4.18 67.36 25.66
C ASN A 114 -4.40 66.44 24.43
N GLN A 115 -5.40 66.74 23.61
CA GLN A 115 -5.87 65.88 22.52
C GLN A 115 -4.76 65.41 21.56
N LYS A 116 -3.82 66.29 21.19
CA LYS A 116 -2.71 65.95 20.29
C LYS A 116 -1.69 64.99 20.92
N PRO A 117 -1.08 65.26 22.09
CA PRO A 117 -0.13 64.34 22.70
C PRO A 117 -0.77 63.04 23.21
N VAL A 118 -2.03 63.07 23.67
CA VAL A 118 -2.75 61.85 24.10
C VAL A 118 -3.07 60.94 22.92
N MET A 119 -3.48 61.50 21.78
CA MET A 119 -3.68 60.73 20.55
C MET A 119 -2.37 60.11 20.05
N VAL A 120 -1.25 60.83 20.11
CA VAL A 120 0.07 60.29 19.76
C VAL A 120 0.47 59.15 20.70
N ALA A 121 0.25 59.29 22.01
CA ALA A 121 0.53 58.23 22.98
C ALA A 121 -0.34 56.98 22.78
N LEU A 122 -1.63 57.17 22.47
CA LEU A 122 -2.54 56.05 22.13
C LEU A 122 -2.15 55.37 20.82
N CYS A 123 -1.77 56.13 19.79
CA CYS A 123 -1.26 55.56 18.53
C CYS A 123 0.05 54.79 18.75
N ALA A 124 0.96 55.30 19.60
CA ALA A 124 2.19 54.62 19.95
C ALA A 124 1.93 53.33 20.75
N ALA A 125 1.01 53.36 21.73
CA ALA A 125 0.61 52.19 22.50
C ALA A 125 -0.07 51.13 21.61
N ALA A 126 -0.96 51.56 20.69
CA ALA A 126 -1.58 50.68 19.72
C ALA A 126 -0.55 50.05 18.76
N LEU A 127 0.45 50.81 18.31
CA LEU A 127 1.54 50.28 17.49
C LEU A 127 2.37 49.24 18.25
N VAL A 128 2.72 49.48 19.51
CA VAL A 128 3.45 48.51 20.33
C VAL A 128 2.64 47.23 20.54
N LEU A 129 1.33 47.35 20.77
CA LEU A 129 0.42 46.21 20.93
C LEU A 129 0.31 45.43 19.60
N ILE A 130 0.18 46.12 18.47
CA ILE A 130 0.18 45.50 17.13
C ILE A 130 1.51 44.79 16.87
N ILE A 131 2.66 45.43 17.16
CA ILE A 131 3.99 44.81 17.02
C ILE A 131 4.12 43.59 17.92
N SER A 132 3.59 43.65 19.16
CA SER A 132 3.60 42.53 20.10
C SER A 132 2.72 41.38 19.61
N LEU A 133 1.53 41.65 19.09
CA LEU A 133 0.66 40.64 18.48
C LEU A 133 1.28 40.03 17.21
N ILE A 134 1.93 40.85 16.37
CA ILE A 134 2.69 40.38 15.21
C ILE A 134 3.87 39.51 15.68
N ALA A 135 4.60 39.91 16.73
CA ALA A 135 5.70 39.11 17.27
C ALA A 135 5.22 37.77 17.83
N ILE A 136 4.12 37.76 18.60
CA ILE A 136 3.49 36.54 19.11
C ILE A 136 3.00 35.65 17.95
N PHE A 137 2.37 36.24 16.93
CA PHE A 137 1.92 35.54 15.74
C PHE A 137 3.10 34.97 14.94
N VAL A 138 4.17 35.74 14.73
CA VAL A 138 5.40 35.29 14.05
C VAL A 138 6.06 34.18 14.84
N VAL A 139 6.14 34.26 16.17
CA VAL A 139 6.68 33.19 17.03
C VAL A 139 5.82 31.93 16.96
N ASN A 140 4.49 32.06 17.01
CA ASN A 140 3.56 30.92 16.86
C ASN A 140 3.55 30.31 15.46
N VAL A 141 3.82 31.10 14.41
CA VAL A 141 3.97 30.61 13.02
C VAL A 141 5.37 30.03 12.78
N SER A 142 6.38 30.46 13.55
CA SER A 142 7.78 30.00 13.43
C SER A 142 8.13 28.83 14.34
N GLY A 143 7.20 28.38 15.19
CA GLY A 143 7.32 27.13 15.92
C GLY A 143 7.25 25.94 14.97
N ASP A 144 8.16 24.98 15.10
CA ASP A 144 8.06 23.72 14.36
C ASP A 144 6.68 23.10 14.65
N PRO A 145 5.84 22.84 13.62
CA PRO A 145 4.44 22.41 13.81
C PRO A 145 4.32 21.08 14.56
N TYR A 146 5.42 20.33 14.68
CA TYR A 146 5.48 19.02 15.31
C TYR A 146 6.54 18.98 16.43
N GLY A 147 6.88 20.13 17.03
CA GLY A 147 7.75 20.18 18.21
C GLY A 147 9.17 19.66 17.98
N LYS A 148 9.71 19.84 16.76
CA LYS A 148 11.03 19.35 16.33
C LYS A 148 11.15 17.83 16.26
N LYS A 149 10.03 17.11 16.15
CA LYS A 149 9.97 15.66 15.99
C LYS A 149 9.53 15.26 14.60
N ILE A 150 10.02 14.14 14.10
CA ILE A 150 9.57 13.57 12.83
C ILE A 150 8.08 13.17 12.97
N LEU A 151 7.30 13.31 11.89
CA LEU A 151 5.89 12.91 11.88
C LEU A 151 5.71 11.44 12.24
N ASN A 152 4.55 11.09 12.80
CA ASN A 152 4.25 9.72 13.18
C ASN A 152 4.28 8.77 11.96
N ASN A 153 4.55 7.49 12.21
CA ASN A 153 4.57 6.46 11.17
C ASN A 153 5.48 6.79 9.97
N VAL A 154 6.60 7.48 10.20
CA VAL A 154 7.64 7.66 9.17
C VAL A 154 8.74 6.63 9.40
N THR A 155 9.09 5.92 8.34
CA THR A 155 10.10 4.84 8.36
C THR A 155 11.27 5.18 7.45
N VAL A 156 12.50 4.98 7.94
CA VAL A 156 13.75 5.14 7.19
C VAL A 156 14.55 3.85 7.32
N ALA A 157 14.90 3.21 6.20
CA ALA A 157 15.67 1.96 6.18
C ALA A 157 15.10 0.83 7.07
N GLY A 158 13.77 0.73 7.15
CA GLY A 158 13.07 -0.24 8.00
C GLY A 158 12.95 0.16 9.47
N VAL A 159 13.51 1.30 9.88
CA VAL A 159 13.40 1.83 11.25
C VAL A 159 12.29 2.87 11.33
N ASN A 160 11.31 2.67 12.21
CA ASN A 160 10.29 3.68 12.50
C ASN A 160 10.92 4.83 13.29
N VAL A 161 11.05 5.99 12.66
CA VAL A 161 11.63 7.21 13.23
C VAL A 161 10.57 8.23 13.63
N GLY A 162 9.28 7.88 13.51
CA GLY A 162 8.19 8.76 13.85
C GLY A 162 8.20 9.15 15.33
N GLY A 163 7.97 10.43 15.62
CA GLY A 163 8.04 10.98 16.97
C GLY A 163 9.46 11.18 17.53
N MET A 164 10.51 10.73 16.83
CA MET A 164 11.90 10.94 17.23
C MET A 164 12.39 12.34 16.86
N SER A 165 13.38 12.84 17.60
CA SER A 165 14.18 13.98 17.16
C SER A 165 15.12 13.57 16.01
N LYS A 166 15.67 14.53 15.25
CA LYS A 166 16.64 14.21 14.18
C LYS A 166 17.86 13.44 14.68
N SER A 167 18.41 13.82 15.85
CA SER A 167 19.60 13.18 16.40
C SER A 167 19.32 11.74 16.81
N ASP A 168 18.17 11.51 17.44
CA ASP A 168 17.79 10.16 17.90
C ASP A 168 17.49 9.26 16.70
N ALA A 169 16.80 9.79 15.69
CA ALA A 169 16.53 9.09 14.44
C ALA A 169 17.83 8.72 13.69
N ILE A 170 18.81 9.62 13.61
CA ILE A 170 20.12 9.31 13.00
C ILE A 170 20.80 8.16 13.75
N THR A 171 20.80 8.20 15.08
CA THR A 171 21.41 7.14 15.91
C THR A 171 20.69 5.81 15.71
N ALA A 172 19.35 5.81 15.73
CA ALA A 172 18.54 4.61 15.56
C ALA A 172 18.71 3.98 14.17
N VAL A 173 18.72 4.79 13.11
CA VAL A 173 18.92 4.31 11.74
C VAL A 173 20.33 3.76 11.57
N ARG A 174 21.37 4.48 12.03
CA ARG A 174 22.77 4.02 11.95
C ARG A 174 22.99 2.67 12.64
N ALA A 175 22.37 2.45 13.79
CA ALA A 175 22.50 1.19 14.53
C ALA A 175 22.10 -0.03 13.68
N VAL A 176 21.14 0.13 12.76
CA VAL A 176 20.72 -0.92 11.82
C VAL A 176 21.57 -0.87 10.54
N THR A 177 21.65 0.29 9.90
CA THR A 177 22.21 0.42 8.55
C THR A 177 23.72 0.21 8.49
N ASP A 178 24.45 0.55 9.56
CA ASP A 178 25.90 0.37 9.61
C ASP A 178 26.26 -1.12 9.54
N GLN A 179 25.46 -2.01 10.13
CA GLN A 179 25.70 -3.44 10.00
C GLN A 179 25.29 -3.94 8.61
N THR A 180 24.13 -3.49 8.13
CA THR A 180 23.54 -4.03 6.91
C THR A 180 24.29 -3.57 5.65
N TYR A 181 24.41 -2.26 5.40
CA TYR A 181 25.04 -1.78 4.16
C TYR A 181 26.56 -1.94 4.12
N THR A 182 27.24 -2.15 5.25
CA THR A 182 28.71 -2.30 5.27
C THR A 182 29.19 -3.74 5.42
N LYS A 183 28.39 -4.65 5.99
CA LYS A 183 28.81 -6.03 6.27
C LYS A 183 28.00 -7.08 5.52
N GLN A 184 26.74 -6.81 5.20
CA GLN A 184 25.85 -7.81 4.60
C GLN A 184 25.99 -7.81 3.08
N ALA A 185 26.35 -8.96 2.52
CA ALA A 185 26.26 -9.16 1.07
C ALA A 185 24.80 -9.31 0.65
N MET A 186 24.45 -8.70 -0.48
CA MET A 186 23.14 -8.91 -1.09
C MET A 186 23.17 -10.23 -1.86
N VAL A 187 22.22 -11.10 -1.56
CA VAL A 187 22.04 -12.39 -2.21
C VAL A 187 20.92 -12.27 -3.24
N VAL A 188 21.27 -12.41 -4.51
CA VAL A 188 20.34 -12.38 -5.63
C VAL A 188 20.17 -13.80 -6.15
N THR A 189 18.95 -14.33 -6.05
CA THR A 189 18.61 -15.66 -6.56
C THR A 189 18.14 -15.53 -8.00
N LEU A 190 18.87 -16.19 -8.90
CA LEU A 190 18.69 -16.19 -10.35
C LEU A 190 18.43 -17.65 -10.77
N GLY A 191 17.15 -18.05 -10.77
CA GLY A 191 16.76 -19.44 -11.02
C GLY A 191 17.34 -20.37 -9.95
N ASP A 192 18.17 -21.32 -10.37
CA ASP A 192 18.84 -22.28 -9.49
C ASP A 192 20.20 -21.78 -8.96
N THR A 193 20.63 -20.59 -9.39
CA THR A 193 21.93 -20.02 -9.01
C THR A 193 21.77 -18.82 -8.09
N THR A 194 22.78 -18.54 -7.29
CA THR A 194 22.82 -17.38 -6.40
C THR A 194 24.03 -16.52 -6.74
N LEU A 195 23.78 -15.23 -6.98
CA LEU A 195 24.80 -14.21 -7.11
C LEU A 195 24.94 -13.47 -5.78
N GLN A 196 26.17 -13.32 -5.29
CA GLN A 196 26.46 -12.54 -4.09
C GLN A 196 27.13 -11.21 -4.47
N LEU A 197 26.50 -10.12 -4.07
CA LEU A 197 27.00 -8.77 -4.26
C LEU A 197 27.53 -8.25 -2.92
N SER A 198 28.84 -8.25 -2.73
CA SER A 198 29.45 -7.79 -1.48
C SER A 198 29.42 -6.26 -1.37
N PRO A 199 29.36 -5.68 -0.15
CA PRO A 199 29.42 -4.23 0.04
C PRO A 199 30.70 -3.58 -0.50
N SER A 200 31.84 -4.27 -0.43
CA SER A 200 33.12 -3.78 -0.95
C SER A 200 33.10 -3.61 -2.47
N ASP A 201 32.43 -4.53 -3.15
CA ASP A 201 32.35 -4.53 -4.61
C ASP A 201 31.35 -3.48 -5.09
N THR A 202 30.12 -3.54 -4.57
CA THR A 202 29.04 -2.60 -4.92
C THR A 202 29.29 -1.17 -4.42
N GLY A 203 30.19 -1.00 -3.45
CA GLY A 203 30.49 0.31 -2.88
C GLY A 203 29.33 0.92 -2.09
N ALA A 204 28.41 0.08 -1.60
CA ALA A 204 27.20 0.51 -0.90
C ALA A 204 27.50 1.42 0.30
N LYS A 205 27.03 2.67 0.24
CA LYS A 205 27.13 3.63 1.33
C LYS A 205 25.86 4.49 1.42
N LEU A 206 25.20 4.45 2.56
CA LEU A 206 23.99 5.24 2.82
C LEU A 206 24.34 6.55 3.54
N ASP A 207 23.91 7.68 2.98
CA ASP A 207 23.89 8.95 3.71
C ASP A 207 22.66 9.01 4.63
N VAL A 208 22.83 8.43 5.83
CA VAL A 208 21.79 8.40 6.87
C VAL A 208 21.33 9.82 7.25
N LYS A 209 22.25 10.80 7.24
CA LYS A 209 21.91 12.17 7.64
C LYS A 209 20.97 12.80 6.61
N ALA A 210 21.25 12.62 5.32
CA ALA A 210 20.38 13.11 4.26
C ALA A 210 19.01 12.42 4.27
N ALA A 211 18.97 11.09 4.44
CA ALA A 211 17.72 10.33 4.52
C ALA A 211 16.84 10.76 5.71
N VAL A 212 17.42 10.93 6.90
CA VAL A 212 16.68 11.41 8.08
C VAL A 212 16.25 12.87 7.93
N ASN A 213 17.04 13.71 7.24
CA ASN A 213 16.60 15.08 6.93
C ASN A 213 15.39 15.10 6.00
N ALA A 214 15.31 14.19 5.04
CA ALA A 214 14.13 14.02 4.18
C ALA A 214 12.92 13.54 4.98
N ALA A 215 13.11 12.56 5.87
CA ALA A 215 12.09 12.10 6.82
C ALA A 215 11.55 13.26 7.68
N TYR A 216 12.44 14.13 8.16
CA TYR A 216 12.05 15.31 8.93
C TYR A 216 11.35 16.36 8.09
N ALA A 217 11.74 16.53 6.82
CA ALA A 217 11.10 17.46 5.91
C ALA A 217 9.65 17.05 5.56
N TYR A 218 9.32 15.76 5.68
CA TYR A 218 7.97 15.26 5.45
C TYR A 218 6.94 15.99 6.33
N GLY A 219 5.90 16.54 5.67
CA GLY A 219 4.87 17.39 6.30
C GLY A 219 5.30 18.80 6.68
N ARG A 220 6.56 19.19 6.43
CA ARG A 220 7.08 20.55 6.66
C ARG A 220 7.30 21.35 5.38
N THR A 221 7.43 20.67 4.24
CA THR A 221 7.62 21.30 2.93
C THR A 221 6.31 21.37 2.15
N GLY A 222 6.27 22.22 1.12
CA GLY A 222 5.11 22.34 0.23
C GLY A 222 4.03 23.32 0.69
N THR A 223 2.88 23.28 0.00
CA THR A 223 1.71 24.12 0.27
C THR A 223 1.05 23.77 1.60
N LYS A 224 0.19 24.65 2.13
CA LYS A 224 -0.56 24.35 3.37
C LYS A 224 -1.43 23.08 3.24
N SER A 225 -1.98 22.84 2.05
CA SER A 225 -2.79 21.65 1.77
C SER A 225 -1.95 20.38 1.81
N GLU A 226 -0.81 20.37 1.13
CA GLU A 226 0.12 19.22 1.11
C GLU A 226 0.63 18.86 2.51
N ARG A 227 0.96 19.87 3.32
CA ARG A 227 1.38 19.65 4.72
C ARG A 227 0.26 19.04 5.56
N GLN A 228 -0.98 19.51 5.38
CA GLN A 228 -2.14 18.96 6.09
C GLN A 228 -2.41 17.52 5.65
N GLU A 229 -2.32 17.24 4.36
CA GLU A 229 -2.49 15.89 3.81
C GLU A 229 -1.43 14.94 4.34
N ALA A 230 -0.14 15.32 4.30
CA ALA A 230 0.95 14.54 4.86
C ALA A 230 0.75 14.28 6.37
N TYR A 231 0.29 15.27 7.12
CA TYR A 231 -0.06 15.08 8.53
C TYR A 231 -1.18 14.03 8.71
N GLN A 232 -2.27 14.13 7.95
CA GLN A 232 -3.37 13.16 8.03
C GLN A 232 -2.96 11.75 7.58
N ALA A 233 -2.14 11.65 6.53
CA ALA A 233 -1.57 10.39 6.06
C ALA A 233 -0.70 9.74 7.15
N SER A 234 0.15 10.54 7.81
CA SER A 234 1.02 10.08 8.91
C SER A 234 0.25 9.47 10.09
N LEU A 235 -1.02 9.82 10.29
CA LEU A 235 -1.87 9.25 11.34
C LEU A 235 -2.51 7.91 10.94
N ARG A 236 -2.57 7.60 9.64
CA ARG A 236 -3.32 6.45 9.11
C ARG A 236 -2.43 5.36 8.52
N SER A 237 -1.30 5.73 7.93
CA SER A 237 -0.44 4.80 7.19
C SER A 237 1.04 5.08 7.42
N ASN A 238 1.86 4.05 7.16
CA ASN A 238 3.31 4.17 7.19
C ASN A 238 3.81 4.92 5.94
N HIS A 239 4.68 5.89 6.14
CA HIS A 239 5.38 6.61 5.09
C HIS A 239 6.84 6.17 5.05
N ILE A 240 7.23 5.48 3.98
CA ILE A 240 8.58 4.95 3.80
C ILE A 240 9.41 5.96 3.00
N ILE A 241 10.55 6.38 3.55
CA ILE A 241 11.51 7.20 2.84
C ILE A 241 12.34 6.30 1.92
N GLY A 242 12.20 6.48 0.61
CA GLY A 242 13.04 5.81 -0.38
C GLY A 242 14.50 6.21 -0.21
N LEU A 243 15.39 5.22 -0.16
CA LEU A 243 16.80 5.44 0.15
C LEU A 243 17.68 5.65 -1.08
N LEU A 244 17.19 5.28 -2.26
CA LEU A 244 17.96 5.37 -3.51
C LEU A 244 18.61 6.75 -3.74
N PRO A 245 17.94 7.90 -3.49
CA PRO A 245 18.56 9.22 -3.63
C PRO A 245 19.71 9.51 -2.64
N TYR A 246 19.77 8.75 -1.54
CA TYR A 246 20.73 8.90 -0.46
C TYR A 246 21.75 7.75 -0.42
N LEU A 247 21.68 6.83 -1.38
CA LEU A 247 22.49 5.63 -1.42
C LEU A 247 23.50 5.73 -2.56
N HIS A 248 24.78 5.63 -2.22
CA HIS A 248 25.85 5.53 -3.18
C HIS A 248 26.11 4.06 -3.51
N LEU A 249 25.99 3.72 -4.79
CA LEU A 249 26.28 2.41 -5.36
C LEU A 249 27.10 2.58 -6.63
N LYS A 250 28.04 1.66 -6.85
CA LYS A 250 28.70 1.47 -8.15
C LYS A 250 27.73 0.72 -9.07
N GLN A 251 26.76 1.46 -9.61
CA GLN A 251 25.72 0.91 -10.48
C GLN A 251 26.31 0.21 -11.72
N ASP A 252 27.35 0.79 -12.32
CA ASP A 252 28.06 0.20 -13.46
C ASP A 252 28.68 -1.17 -13.12
N TYR A 253 29.20 -1.34 -11.91
CA TYR A 253 29.72 -2.63 -11.45
C TYR A 253 28.61 -3.67 -11.34
N ILE A 254 27.50 -3.31 -10.69
CA ILE A 254 26.35 -4.22 -10.53
C ILE A 254 25.83 -4.63 -11.90
N LYS A 255 25.65 -3.66 -12.81
CA LYS A 255 25.19 -3.92 -14.18
C LYS A 255 26.16 -4.81 -14.94
N GLY A 256 27.47 -4.54 -14.86
CA GLY A 256 28.49 -5.38 -15.50
C GLY A 256 28.49 -6.83 -15.01
N VAL A 257 28.33 -7.06 -13.70
CA VAL A 257 28.21 -8.42 -13.14
C VAL A 257 26.96 -9.14 -13.67
N LEU A 258 25.83 -8.42 -13.81
CA LEU A 258 24.61 -8.99 -14.37
C LEU A 258 24.77 -9.27 -15.88
N GLU A 259 25.45 -8.41 -16.63
CA GLU A 259 25.76 -8.62 -18.05
C GLU A 259 26.69 -9.83 -18.26
N ASP A 260 27.72 -10.00 -17.43
CA ASP A 260 28.61 -11.16 -17.45
C ASP A 260 27.84 -12.46 -17.14
N TYR A 261 26.93 -12.39 -16.16
CA TYR A 261 26.03 -13.50 -15.85
C TYR A 261 25.10 -13.79 -17.02
N ALA A 262 24.50 -12.78 -17.65
CA ALA A 262 23.64 -12.93 -18.82
C ALA A 262 24.39 -13.56 -20.00
N GLY A 263 25.62 -13.15 -20.26
CA GLY A 263 26.47 -13.70 -21.31
C GLY A 263 26.79 -15.18 -21.06
N THR A 264 27.11 -15.53 -19.82
CA THR A 264 27.37 -16.92 -19.42
C THR A 264 26.10 -17.77 -19.48
N ALA A 265 25.00 -17.29 -18.90
CA ALA A 265 23.72 -17.98 -18.88
C ALA A 265 23.12 -18.13 -20.29
N GLY A 266 23.26 -17.12 -21.15
CA GLY A 266 22.86 -17.17 -22.55
C GLY A 266 23.69 -18.17 -23.36
N SER A 267 24.97 -18.36 -23.04
CA SER A 267 25.79 -19.43 -23.62
C SER A 267 25.41 -20.83 -23.11
N LEU A 268 24.82 -20.93 -21.92
CA LEU A 268 24.32 -22.18 -21.35
C LEU A 268 22.89 -22.49 -21.80
N LEU A 269 22.17 -21.53 -22.38
CA LEU A 269 20.86 -21.74 -22.99
C LEU A 269 21.06 -22.57 -24.26
N THR A 270 20.62 -23.82 -24.23
CA THR A 270 20.37 -24.57 -25.46
C THR A 270 18.87 -24.78 -25.53
N GLN A 271 18.24 -24.36 -26.63
CA GLN A 271 16.80 -24.57 -26.79
C GLN A 271 16.51 -26.05 -26.98
N THR A 272 15.37 -26.52 -26.48
CA THR A 272 14.90 -27.86 -26.82
C THR A 272 14.75 -27.95 -28.33
N THR A 273 15.46 -28.90 -28.94
CA THR A 273 15.40 -29.13 -30.38
C THR A 273 14.61 -30.40 -30.67
N TYR A 274 13.95 -30.39 -31.83
CA TYR A 274 13.09 -31.47 -32.30
C TYR A 274 13.62 -31.92 -33.66
N ALA A 275 13.98 -33.18 -33.77
CA ALA A 275 14.43 -33.79 -35.01
C ALA A 275 13.63 -35.07 -35.30
N LEU A 276 13.50 -35.40 -36.58
CA LEU A 276 12.98 -36.70 -36.99
C LEU A 276 14.15 -37.55 -37.47
N GLU A 277 14.24 -38.76 -36.94
CA GLU A 277 15.17 -39.78 -37.40
C GLU A 277 14.39 -40.95 -38.02
N GLY A 278 14.95 -41.54 -39.08
CA GLY A 278 14.32 -42.63 -39.84
C GLY A 278 13.57 -42.17 -41.08
N ASP A 279 13.08 -43.15 -41.85
CA ASP A 279 12.34 -42.91 -43.09
C ASP A 279 10.83 -42.85 -42.85
N VAL A 280 10.13 -42.06 -43.67
CA VAL A 280 8.66 -42.03 -43.65
C VAL A 280 8.14 -43.36 -44.19
N PRO A 281 7.35 -44.12 -43.41
CA PRO A 281 6.77 -45.36 -43.90
C PRO A 281 5.79 -45.12 -45.05
N ASP A 282 5.86 -45.96 -46.09
CA ASP A 282 4.91 -45.95 -47.18
C ASP A 282 3.57 -46.54 -46.68
N LEU A 283 2.59 -45.67 -46.47
CA LEU A 283 1.27 -46.03 -45.95
C LEU A 283 0.30 -46.49 -47.05
N ALA A 284 0.77 -46.69 -48.29
CA ALA A 284 -0.05 -47.25 -49.34
C ALA A 284 -0.49 -48.68 -48.97
N THR A 285 -1.80 -48.93 -49.01
CA THR A 285 -2.45 -50.17 -48.53
C THR A 285 -1.95 -51.45 -49.20
N ASP A 286 -1.36 -51.34 -50.39
CA ASP A 286 -0.81 -52.43 -51.19
C ASP A 286 0.69 -52.70 -50.94
N LYS A 287 1.37 -51.85 -50.15
CA LYS A 287 2.83 -51.92 -49.93
C LYS A 287 3.28 -51.81 -48.47
N PHE A 288 2.34 -51.64 -47.53
CA PHE A 288 2.67 -51.56 -46.11
C PHE A 288 3.06 -52.94 -45.56
N ASP A 289 4.35 -53.14 -45.33
CA ASP A 289 4.91 -54.30 -44.64
C ASP A 289 5.00 -54.01 -43.13
N GLU A 290 4.10 -54.60 -42.35
CA GLU A 290 4.02 -54.37 -40.90
C GLU A 290 5.28 -54.85 -40.15
N GLU A 291 6.03 -55.82 -40.68
CA GLU A 291 7.25 -56.33 -40.04
C GLU A 291 8.50 -55.51 -40.39
N HIS A 292 8.51 -54.81 -41.54
CA HIS A 292 9.68 -54.08 -42.04
C HIS A 292 9.45 -52.58 -42.25
N ALA A 293 8.29 -52.04 -41.86
CA ALA A 293 7.99 -50.63 -41.99
C ALA A 293 9.02 -49.77 -41.25
N PRO A 294 9.63 -48.77 -41.91
CA PRO A 294 10.56 -47.87 -41.23
C PRO A 294 9.81 -47.07 -40.16
N GLN A 295 10.43 -46.96 -38.99
CA GLN A 295 9.89 -46.20 -37.87
C GLN A 295 10.43 -44.77 -37.90
N LEU A 296 9.50 -43.81 -37.88
CA LEU A 296 9.85 -42.40 -37.74
C LEU A 296 9.95 -42.07 -36.24
N THR A 297 11.15 -41.72 -35.78
CA THR A 297 11.41 -41.42 -34.37
C THR A 297 11.53 -39.92 -34.18
N LEU A 298 10.68 -39.35 -33.32
CA LEU A 298 10.86 -37.98 -32.85
C LEU A 298 11.95 -37.96 -31.78
N VAL A 299 13.09 -37.39 -32.12
CA VAL A 299 14.16 -37.13 -31.17
C VAL A 299 13.96 -35.73 -30.59
N ILE A 300 13.73 -35.69 -29.28
CA ILE A 300 13.65 -34.46 -28.51
C ILE A 300 14.97 -34.33 -27.76
N THR A 301 15.85 -33.46 -28.23
CA THR A 301 17.06 -33.12 -27.48
C THR A 301 16.69 -32.03 -26.51
N MET A 302 16.52 -32.41 -25.25
CA MET A 302 16.24 -31.50 -24.15
C MET A 302 17.28 -30.40 -24.13
N GLY A 303 16.79 -29.17 -24.22
CA GLY A 303 17.60 -28.00 -23.98
C GLY A 303 18.09 -27.94 -22.55
N THR A 304 19.21 -27.28 -22.33
CA THR A 304 19.61 -26.84 -20.99
C THR A 304 18.84 -25.57 -20.65
N PRO A 305 18.20 -25.52 -19.47
CA PRO A 305 17.40 -24.36 -19.11
C PRO A 305 18.25 -23.10 -19.17
N GLY A 306 17.82 -22.16 -20.01
CA GLY A 306 18.36 -20.83 -20.01
C GLY A 306 17.40 -19.87 -19.32
N VAL A 307 18.00 -18.93 -18.61
CA VAL A 307 17.35 -17.86 -17.87
C VAL A 307 16.93 -16.80 -18.90
N ASN A 308 15.62 -16.49 -19.03
CA ASN A 308 15.18 -15.29 -19.78
C ASN A 308 15.58 -14.04 -18.99
N PHE A 309 16.86 -13.70 -19.05
CA PHE A 309 17.49 -12.72 -18.19
C PHE A 309 17.40 -11.33 -18.81
N ASN A 310 16.42 -10.54 -18.37
CA ASN A 310 16.44 -9.10 -18.64
C ASN A 310 17.32 -8.40 -17.59
N VAL A 311 18.54 -8.04 -18.01
CA VAL A 311 19.54 -7.36 -17.18
C VAL A 311 18.95 -6.14 -16.48
N ASP A 312 18.20 -5.31 -17.21
CA ASP A 312 17.70 -4.04 -16.69
C ASP A 312 16.59 -4.26 -15.64
N ASP A 313 15.74 -5.28 -15.82
CA ASP A 313 14.68 -5.60 -14.85
C ASP A 313 15.27 -6.12 -13.54
N VAL A 314 16.25 -7.04 -13.62
CA VAL A 314 16.94 -7.58 -12.43
C VAL A 314 17.75 -6.49 -11.73
N PHE A 315 18.40 -5.62 -12.51
CA PHE A 315 19.12 -4.46 -11.99
C PHE A 315 18.19 -3.53 -11.19
N ASN A 316 17.01 -3.20 -11.74
CA ASN A 316 16.03 -2.37 -11.05
C ASN A 316 15.50 -3.04 -9.77
N GLN A 317 15.23 -4.36 -9.80
CA GLN A 317 14.85 -5.11 -8.60
C GLN A 317 15.93 -5.07 -7.51
N ILE A 318 17.21 -5.13 -7.89
CA ILE A 318 18.33 -4.98 -6.96
C ILE A 318 18.37 -3.56 -6.36
N LEU A 319 18.19 -2.52 -7.18
CA LEU A 319 18.14 -1.14 -6.69
C LEU A 319 16.98 -0.91 -5.72
N ASP A 320 15.80 -1.44 -6.03
CA ASP A 320 14.63 -1.38 -5.16
C ASP A 320 14.87 -2.11 -3.84
N ALA A 321 15.48 -3.30 -3.89
CA ALA A 321 15.85 -4.04 -2.69
C ALA A 321 16.84 -3.27 -1.80
N TYR A 322 17.88 -2.67 -2.39
CA TYR A 322 18.79 -1.78 -1.68
C TYR A 322 18.06 -0.56 -1.09
N SER A 323 17.09 0.01 -1.81
CA SER A 323 16.27 1.13 -1.35
C SER A 323 15.37 0.75 -0.16
N MET A 324 14.90 -0.49 -0.11
CA MET A 324 14.04 -1.03 0.94
C MET A 324 14.80 -1.65 2.11
N ASN A 325 16.14 -1.64 2.09
CA ASN A 325 16.99 -2.34 3.06
C ASN A 325 16.73 -3.87 3.08
N ILE A 326 16.51 -4.46 1.91
CA ILE A 326 16.30 -5.89 1.69
C ILE A 326 17.52 -6.44 0.96
N PHE A 327 18.17 -7.45 1.53
CA PHE A 327 19.42 -8.03 1.00
C PHE A 327 19.23 -9.44 0.42
N THR A 328 17.98 -9.81 0.17
CA THR A 328 17.62 -11.06 -0.48
C THR A 328 16.65 -10.72 -1.60
N VAL A 329 17.09 -10.91 -2.85
CA VAL A 329 16.31 -10.63 -4.04
C VAL A 329 16.08 -11.94 -4.76
N LYS A 330 14.81 -12.24 -5.08
CA LYS A 330 14.48 -13.33 -5.99
C LYS A 330 14.11 -12.71 -7.32
N ALA A 331 15.00 -12.82 -8.31
CA ALA A 331 14.80 -12.16 -9.58
C ALA A 331 13.72 -12.87 -10.39
N GLU A 332 12.62 -12.16 -10.67
CA GLU A 332 11.61 -12.61 -11.63
C GLU A 332 12.16 -12.43 -13.06
N GLY A 333 12.08 -13.48 -13.89
CA GLY A 333 12.71 -13.55 -15.23
C GLY A 333 13.78 -14.63 -15.33
N ALA A 334 14.37 -15.02 -14.19
CA ALA A 334 15.27 -16.16 -14.13
C ALA A 334 14.53 -17.50 -14.06
N GLN A 335 13.64 -17.76 -15.02
CA GLN A 335 13.05 -19.08 -15.19
C GLN A 335 13.94 -19.91 -16.12
N ALA A 336 14.40 -21.03 -15.59
CA ALA A 336 14.78 -22.19 -16.37
C ALA A 336 13.70 -22.44 -17.44
N GLU A 337 14.05 -22.50 -18.73
CA GLU A 337 13.17 -23.15 -19.72
C GLU A 337 12.82 -24.54 -19.16
N GLY A 338 11.55 -24.70 -18.79
CA GLY A 338 11.05 -25.96 -18.25
C GLY A 338 11.04 -27.04 -19.33
N GLU A 339 10.79 -28.29 -18.91
CA GLU A 339 10.55 -29.36 -19.89
C GLU A 339 9.49 -28.94 -20.91
N PRO A 340 9.67 -29.32 -22.20
CA PRO A 340 8.75 -28.94 -23.25
C PRO A 340 7.34 -29.41 -22.91
N ASP A 341 6.41 -28.46 -22.83
CA ASP A 341 5.02 -28.76 -22.59
C ASP A 341 4.33 -29.35 -23.85
N ALA A 342 3.14 -29.91 -23.65
CA ALA A 342 2.33 -30.48 -24.74
C ALA A 342 2.11 -29.49 -25.91
N ALA A 343 1.98 -28.19 -25.60
CA ALA A 343 1.74 -27.15 -26.58
C ALA A 343 2.97 -26.85 -27.44
N ALA A 344 4.16 -26.80 -26.83
CA ALA A 344 5.45 -26.64 -27.50
C ALA A 344 5.73 -27.83 -28.42
N LEU A 345 5.49 -29.05 -27.94
CA LEU A 345 5.67 -30.28 -28.72
C LEU A 345 4.73 -30.32 -29.94
N ALA A 346 3.45 -29.98 -29.77
CA ALA A 346 2.49 -29.91 -30.86
C ALA A 346 2.88 -28.85 -31.91
N ARG A 347 3.38 -27.69 -31.46
CA ARG A 347 3.84 -26.61 -32.36
C ARG A 347 5.08 -27.04 -33.15
N ALA A 348 6.02 -27.73 -32.52
CA ALA A 348 7.20 -28.28 -33.19
C ALA A 348 6.83 -29.35 -34.22
N MET A 349 5.97 -30.30 -33.84
CA MET A 349 5.52 -31.39 -34.72
C MET A 349 4.81 -30.90 -35.98
N ARG A 350 4.02 -29.81 -35.88
CA ARG A 350 3.37 -29.18 -37.06
C ARG A 350 4.35 -28.72 -38.14
N ARG A 351 5.61 -28.46 -37.78
CA ARG A 351 6.66 -28.05 -38.72
C ARG A 351 7.42 -29.24 -39.31
N LEU A 352 7.36 -30.40 -38.65
CA LEU A 352 8.14 -31.59 -38.98
C LEU A 352 7.32 -32.65 -39.73
N VAL A 353 6.03 -32.81 -39.40
CA VAL A 353 5.15 -33.81 -40.02
C VAL A 353 3.84 -33.20 -40.54
N PRO A 354 3.19 -33.83 -41.55
CA PRO A 354 1.87 -33.43 -42.02
C PRO A 354 0.80 -33.47 -40.92
N LYS A 355 -0.24 -32.65 -41.07
CA LYS A 355 -1.32 -32.49 -40.07
C LYS A 355 -1.98 -33.80 -39.64
N TYR A 356 -2.13 -34.77 -40.55
CA TYR A 356 -2.78 -36.04 -40.25
C TYR A 356 -1.92 -36.99 -39.40
N MET A 357 -0.62 -36.72 -39.26
CA MET A 357 0.29 -37.47 -38.38
C MET A 357 0.41 -36.84 -36.98
N LEU A 358 -0.27 -35.71 -36.71
CA LEU A 358 -0.20 -35.03 -35.43
C LEU A 358 -1.10 -35.73 -34.39
N PRO A 359 -0.56 -36.10 -33.21
CA PRO A 359 -1.37 -36.57 -32.09
C PRO A 359 -2.41 -35.53 -31.63
N ASN A 360 -3.57 -36.02 -31.18
CA ASN A 360 -4.59 -35.19 -30.55
C ASN A 360 -4.33 -34.96 -29.05
N ILE A 361 -3.52 -35.81 -28.42
CA ILE A 361 -3.23 -35.82 -26.99
C ILE A 361 -1.73 -35.99 -26.84
N TYR A 362 -1.12 -35.17 -25.98
CA TYR A 362 0.28 -35.26 -25.59
C TYR A 362 0.32 -35.30 -24.06
N GLU A 363 0.73 -36.43 -23.50
CA GLU A 363 0.78 -36.62 -22.07
C GLU A 363 2.19 -37.03 -21.63
N LYS A 364 2.70 -36.40 -20.58
CA LYS A 364 3.95 -36.83 -19.94
C LYS A 364 3.67 -38.03 -19.05
N LEU A 365 4.50 -39.06 -19.18
CA LEU A 365 4.48 -40.25 -18.33
C LEU A 365 5.85 -40.44 -17.69
N ASP A 366 5.89 -40.67 -16.39
CA ASP A 366 7.14 -41.03 -15.69
C ASP A 366 7.65 -42.41 -16.12
N ALA A 367 6.72 -43.34 -16.43
CA ALA A 367 7.02 -44.63 -17.01
C ALA A 367 5.83 -45.14 -17.84
N LEU A 368 6.12 -45.87 -18.92
CA LEU A 368 5.09 -46.57 -19.68
C LEU A 368 4.50 -47.69 -18.81
N PRO A 369 3.16 -47.76 -18.64
CA PRO A 369 2.54 -48.86 -17.91
C PRO A 369 2.80 -50.16 -18.68
N MET A 370 3.40 -51.15 -18.00
CA MET A 370 3.68 -52.47 -18.58
C MET A 370 2.89 -53.56 -17.87
N ASN A 371 2.50 -54.59 -18.62
CA ASN A 371 1.91 -55.80 -18.08
C ASN A 371 2.99 -56.78 -17.57
N ALA A 372 2.57 -57.87 -16.94
CA ALA A 372 3.48 -58.89 -16.39
C ALA A 372 4.43 -59.53 -17.43
N ASN A 373 4.10 -59.41 -18.72
CA ASN A 373 4.90 -59.93 -19.84
C ASN A 373 5.84 -58.87 -20.43
N GLY A 374 5.96 -57.67 -19.82
CA GLY A 374 6.80 -56.57 -20.30
C GLY A 374 6.27 -55.85 -21.54
N LYS A 375 5.01 -56.09 -21.95
CA LYS A 375 4.34 -55.34 -23.03
C LYS A 375 3.59 -54.15 -22.45
N ILE A 376 3.39 -53.10 -23.24
CA ILE A 376 2.60 -51.93 -22.82
C ILE A 376 1.18 -52.38 -22.43
N ASP A 377 0.77 -52.03 -21.22
CA ASP A 377 -0.59 -52.23 -20.73
C ASP A 377 -1.49 -51.12 -21.28
N ARG A 378 -2.08 -51.41 -22.44
CA ARG A 378 -2.99 -50.50 -23.14
C ARG A 378 -4.26 -50.22 -22.34
N VAL A 379 -4.71 -51.13 -21.48
CA VAL A 379 -5.95 -50.95 -20.69
C VAL A 379 -5.67 -49.92 -19.60
N LYS A 380 -4.58 -50.11 -18.85
CA LYS A 380 -4.14 -49.17 -17.83
C LYS A 380 -3.84 -47.79 -18.40
N LEU A 381 -3.19 -47.73 -19.56
CA LEU A 381 -2.96 -46.46 -20.27
C LEU A 381 -4.30 -45.79 -20.65
N LYS A 382 -5.28 -46.55 -21.14
CA LYS A 382 -6.59 -46.01 -21.50
C LYS A 382 -7.33 -45.50 -20.26
N GLU A 383 -7.39 -46.27 -19.18
CA GLU A 383 -8.06 -45.89 -17.93
C GLU A 383 -7.47 -44.61 -17.32
N GLN A 384 -6.14 -44.42 -17.40
CA GLN A 384 -5.47 -43.20 -16.97
C GLN A 384 -5.91 -41.96 -17.77
N PHE A 385 -6.32 -42.11 -19.04
CA PHE A 385 -6.54 -40.98 -19.96
C PHE A 385 -7.94 -40.89 -20.59
N ILE A 386 -8.86 -41.83 -20.30
CA ILE A 386 -10.29 -41.72 -20.69
C ILE A 386 -11.00 -40.59 -19.93
N HIS A 387 -10.51 -40.18 -18.76
CA HIS A 387 -11.10 -39.11 -17.95
C HIS A 387 -10.48 -37.72 -18.14
N ALA A 388 -9.54 -37.55 -19.08
CA ALA A 388 -8.87 -36.26 -19.33
C ALA A 388 -9.68 -35.25 -20.18
N LYS A 389 -11.00 -35.45 -20.28
CA LYS A 389 -11.93 -34.51 -20.92
C LYS A 389 -13.22 -34.45 -20.11
N ASP A 390 -13.30 -33.44 -19.26
CA ASP A 390 -14.42 -32.51 -19.23
C ASP A 390 -13.87 -31.08 -19.31
#